data_AF-F2IK71-F1
#
_entry.id   AF-F2IK71-F1
#
_cell.length_a   1.000
_cell.length_b   1.000
_cell.length_c   1.000
_cell.angle_alpha   90.00
_cell.angle_beta   90.00
_cell.angle_gamma   90.00
#
_symmetry.space_group_name_H-M   'P 1'
#
loop_
_entity.id
_entity.type
_entity.pdbx_description
1 polymer ?
#
loop_
_entity_poly.entity_id
_entity_poly.type
_entity_poly.pdbx_seq_one_letter_code
_entity_poly.pdbx_strand_id
1 'polypeptide(L)'
;MIKNKLSALIFAPGLVSASFSFAQCFDNTTVTITQTDCIPCDDQTWVLKFEDNFDRKELGSKNWEIPYQGVLAGYDFSNSGSKTWYANTGSTPSLPPSNNIAIENGVLKLIARKESSPIAGKYVVNWGTNPPTKDSSSFQYSSVWVDSKGMLGYGKYETRIKIPTTKGIWPAFWLYGANPNEEFDIFEMKGKDQLNYIGMCIVQVIAQV
;
A
#
# COMPACT_ATOMS: atom_id res chain seq x y z
N MET A 1 -30.64 -25.63 -9.91
CA MET A 1 -30.54 -24.69 -11.05
C MET A 1 -31.81 -23.85 -11.12
N ILE A 2 -31.83 -22.69 -10.46
CA ILE A 2 -32.95 -21.75 -10.52
C ILE A 2 -32.59 -20.69 -11.57
N LYS A 3 -33.31 -20.68 -12.67
CA LYS A 3 -33.19 -19.69 -13.76
C LYS A 3 -34.13 -18.53 -13.43
N ASN A 4 -33.63 -17.44 -12.87
CA ASN A 4 -34.38 -16.18 -12.84
C ASN A 4 -34.06 -15.40 -14.10
N LYS A 5 -35.03 -15.34 -15.02
CA LYS A 5 -35.00 -14.47 -16.21
C LYS A 5 -35.34 -13.05 -15.77
N LEU A 6 -34.40 -12.12 -15.93
CA LEU A 6 -34.67 -10.69 -15.88
C LEU A 6 -35.28 -10.28 -17.23
N SER A 7 -36.50 -9.74 -17.22
CA SER A 7 -37.11 -9.12 -18.39
C SER A 7 -37.05 -7.61 -18.20
N ALA A 8 -36.25 -6.91 -19.00
CA ALA A 8 -36.18 -5.46 -19.00
C ALA A 8 -37.13 -4.92 -20.07
N LEU A 9 -38.10 -4.09 -19.67
CA LEU A 9 -38.93 -3.30 -20.58
C LEU A 9 -38.31 -1.90 -20.66
N ILE A 10 -37.75 -1.55 -21.81
CA ILE A 10 -37.21 -0.20 -22.05
C ILE A 10 -38.34 0.66 -22.62
N PHE A 11 -38.70 1.70 -21.89
CA PHE A 11 -39.45 2.83 -22.43
C PHE A 11 -38.58 4.09 -22.26
N ALA A 12 -38.26 4.72 -23.37
CA ALA A 12 -37.81 6.11 -23.44
C ALA A 12 -38.74 6.81 -24.44
N PRO A 13 -39.26 8.02 -24.12
CA PRO A 13 -38.40 9.19 -24.23
C PRO A 13 -38.64 10.25 -23.15
N GLY A 14 -37.55 10.76 -22.60
CA GLY A 14 -37.54 11.92 -21.71
C GLY A 14 -36.15 12.02 -21.11
N LEU A 15 -35.34 12.97 -21.58
CA LEU A 15 -34.04 13.27 -21.00
C LEU A 15 -34.24 13.74 -19.54
N VAL A 16 -34.08 12.82 -18.61
CA VAL A 16 -33.71 13.13 -17.23
C VAL A 16 -32.47 12.30 -16.98
N SER A 17 -31.33 12.96 -16.76
CA SER A 17 -30.11 12.29 -16.34
C SER A 17 -30.34 11.68 -14.96
N ALA A 18 -30.83 10.45 -14.92
CA ALA A 18 -30.89 9.69 -13.70
C ALA A 18 -29.54 8.99 -13.53
N SER A 19 -28.66 9.60 -12.73
CA SER A 19 -27.46 8.95 -12.23
C SER A 19 -27.90 7.95 -11.15
N PHE A 20 -28.16 6.71 -11.53
CA PHE A 20 -28.43 5.64 -10.57
C PHE A 20 -27.11 5.14 -9.99
N SER A 21 -26.83 5.50 -8.74
CA SER A 21 -25.79 4.85 -7.94
C SER A 21 -26.42 3.69 -7.17
N PHE A 22 -25.97 2.46 -7.42
CA PHE A 22 -26.40 1.29 -6.65
C PHE A 22 -25.49 1.13 -5.43
N ALA A 23 -26.02 1.42 -4.25
CA ALA A 23 -25.42 0.98 -2.99
C ALA A 23 -26.02 -0.38 -2.60
N GLN A 24 -25.18 -1.34 -2.23
CA GLN A 24 -25.63 -2.65 -1.77
C GLN A 24 -26.03 -2.54 -0.29
N CYS A 25 -27.32 -2.28 0.00
CA CYS A 25 -27.82 -2.25 1.38
C CYS A 25 -28.18 -3.66 1.86
N PHE A 26 -27.57 -4.10 2.96
CA PHE A 26 -28.12 -5.15 3.81
C PHE A 26 -29.14 -4.50 4.75
N ASP A 27 -30.29 -5.15 4.89
CA ASP A 27 -31.47 -4.75 5.66
C ASP A 27 -32.26 -3.57 5.07
N ASN A 28 -33.56 -3.56 5.38
CA ASN A 28 -34.68 -2.80 4.78
C ASN A 28 -34.61 -1.26 4.92
N THR A 29 -33.40 -0.71 4.92
CA THR A 29 -33.08 0.70 5.12
C THR A 29 -33.02 1.39 3.76
N THR A 30 -33.99 2.26 3.48
CA THR A 30 -33.95 3.10 2.28
C THR A 30 -33.21 4.40 2.63
N VAL A 31 -32.02 4.59 2.07
CA VAL A 31 -31.31 5.88 2.13
C VAL A 31 -31.71 6.71 0.91
N THR A 32 -32.48 7.76 1.13
CA THR A 32 -32.78 8.76 0.09
C THR A 32 -31.71 9.84 0.15
N ILE A 33 -30.81 9.86 -0.83
CA ILE A 33 -29.89 11.00 -1.02
C ILE A 33 -30.65 12.05 -1.83
N THR A 34 -30.96 13.20 -1.21
CA THR A 34 -31.57 14.31 -1.95
C THR A 34 -30.47 15.16 -2.59
N GLN A 35 -30.78 15.90 -3.66
CA GLN A 35 -29.82 16.78 -4.32
C GLN A 35 -29.28 17.88 -3.39
N THR A 36 -30.04 18.23 -2.35
CA THR A 36 -29.64 19.11 -1.25
C THR A 36 -28.61 18.50 -0.30
N ASP A 37 -28.49 17.17 -0.26
CA ASP A 37 -27.50 16.43 0.54
C ASP A 37 -26.20 16.17 -0.24
N CYS A 38 -26.20 16.44 -1.55
CA CYS A 38 -25.01 16.36 -2.38
C CYS A 38 -24.14 17.59 -2.13
N ILE A 39 -22.95 17.37 -1.57
CA ILE A 39 -21.90 18.39 -1.56
C ILE A 39 -21.67 18.81 -3.02
N PRO A 40 -21.69 20.13 -3.34
CA PRO A 40 -21.40 20.61 -4.69
C PRO A 40 -20.10 20.00 -5.20
N CYS A 41 -20.09 19.51 -6.44
CA CYS A 41 -18.87 19.00 -7.05
C CYS A 41 -17.82 20.11 -7.05
N ASP A 42 -16.62 19.80 -6.56
CA ASP A 42 -15.47 20.66 -6.77
C ASP A 42 -15.02 20.51 -8.24
N ASP A 43 -15.36 21.51 -9.04
CA ASP A 43 -15.04 21.59 -10.48
C ASP A 43 -13.75 22.39 -10.73
N GLN A 44 -13.01 22.74 -9.67
CA GLN A 44 -11.72 23.38 -9.81
C GLN A 44 -10.75 22.49 -10.59
N THR A 45 -9.86 23.14 -11.35
CA THR A 45 -8.83 22.42 -12.09
C THR A 45 -7.81 21.84 -11.10
N TRP A 46 -7.47 20.55 -11.27
CA TRP A 46 -6.42 19.92 -10.50
C TRP A 46 -5.09 20.65 -10.64
N VAL A 47 -4.46 20.95 -9.50
CA VAL A 47 -3.10 21.51 -9.45
C VAL A 47 -2.13 20.43 -9.01
N LEU A 48 -1.12 20.17 -9.84
CA LEU A 48 -0.07 19.20 -9.52
C LEU A 48 0.73 19.67 -8.29
N LYS A 49 0.76 18.85 -7.24
CA LYS A 49 1.52 19.14 -6.00
C LYS A 49 2.78 18.31 -5.86
N PHE A 50 2.76 17.08 -6.35
CA PHE A 50 3.86 16.14 -6.26
C PHE A 50 3.82 15.21 -7.46
N GLU A 51 4.97 14.95 -8.06
CA GLU A 51 5.14 13.90 -9.05
C GLU A 51 6.53 13.30 -8.96
N ASP A 52 6.61 12.03 -9.36
CA ASP A 52 7.87 11.39 -9.65
C ASP A 52 7.70 10.39 -10.80
N ASN A 53 8.21 10.76 -11.97
CA ASN A 53 8.22 9.89 -13.14
C ASN A 53 9.41 8.93 -13.16
N PHE A 54 10.28 8.97 -12.13
CA PHE A 54 11.44 8.09 -11.99
C PHE A 54 12.39 8.11 -13.21
N ASP A 55 12.57 9.27 -13.86
CA ASP A 55 13.47 9.43 -15.01
C ASP A 55 14.97 9.45 -14.64
N ARG A 56 15.25 9.52 -13.33
CA ARG A 56 16.60 9.55 -12.76
C ARG A 56 17.10 8.15 -12.40
N LYS A 57 18.42 7.98 -12.28
CA LYS A 57 19.04 6.67 -11.99
C LYS A 57 18.89 6.20 -10.54
N GLU A 58 18.62 7.12 -9.62
CA GLU A 58 18.59 6.85 -8.18
C GLU A 58 17.34 7.44 -7.54
N LEU A 59 16.91 6.83 -6.43
CA LEU A 59 15.77 7.33 -5.67
C LEU A 59 16.11 8.73 -5.10
N GLY A 60 15.26 9.71 -5.37
CA GLY A 60 15.54 11.10 -5.03
C GLY A 60 15.32 11.33 -3.55
N SER A 61 16.41 11.56 -2.80
CA SER A 61 16.39 11.77 -1.34
C SER A 61 15.65 13.03 -0.87
N LYS A 62 15.24 13.91 -1.81
CA LYS A 62 14.33 15.04 -1.57
C LYS A 62 12.87 14.59 -1.48
N ASN A 63 12.48 13.62 -2.30
CA ASN A 63 11.10 13.21 -2.48
C ASN A 63 10.77 11.94 -1.69
N TRP A 64 11.77 11.09 -1.45
CA TRP A 64 11.57 9.77 -0.90
C TRP A 64 12.60 9.43 0.18
N GLU A 65 12.20 8.61 1.14
CA GLU A 65 13.06 8.03 2.15
C GLU A 65 12.78 6.54 2.34
N ILE A 66 13.72 5.86 3.00
CA ILE A 66 13.64 4.43 3.31
C ILE A 66 13.66 4.35 4.83
N PRO A 67 12.49 4.50 5.48
CA PRO A 67 12.42 4.90 6.88
C PRO A 67 12.84 3.78 7.83
N TYR A 68 12.76 2.52 7.39
CA TYR A 68 12.69 1.39 8.30
C TYR A 68 13.65 0.25 7.95
N GLN A 69 14.35 -0.26 8.98
CA GLN A 69 15.09 -1.51 8.93
C GLN A 69 14.44 -2.55 9.83
N GLY A 70 14.34 -3.79 9.34
CA GLY A 70 13.92 -4.91 10.18
C GLY A 70 12.66 -5.57 9.68
N VAL A 71 11.74 -5.87 10.60
CA VAL A 71 10.48 -6.52 10.25
C VAL A 71 9.32 -5.67 10.72
N LEU A 72 8.33 -5.49 9.86
CA LEU A 72 7.16 -4.68 10.16
C LEU A 72 6.38 -5.26 11.34
N ALA A 73 5.99 -4.37 12.26
CA ALA A 73 5.24 -4.71 13.45
C ALA A 73 3.83 -5.22 13.09
N GLY A 74 3.29 -6.14 13.90
CA GLY A 74 1.90 -6.61 13.78
C GLY A 74 1.73 -8.04 13.26
N TYR A 75 2.80 -8.71 12.84
CA TYR A 75 2.69 -10.10 12.39
C TYR A 75 3.26 -11.08 13.43
N ASP A 76 2.40 -11.98 13.90
CA ASP A 76 2.79 -13.13 14.72
C ASP A 76 3.76 -14.03 13.93
N PHE A 77 5.05 -13.93 14.25
CA PHE A 77 6.12 -14.76 13.69
C PHE A 77 5.92 -16.25 13.93
N SER A 78 5.14 -16.63 14.94
CA SER A 78 5.00 -18.04 15.31
C SER A 78 4.09 -18.83 14.36
N ASN A 79 3.19 -18.16 13.62
CA ASN A 79 2.18 -18.87 12.80
C ASN A 79 2.03 -18.39 11.35
N SER A 80 2.32 -17.13 11.02
CA SER A 80 2.10 -16.59 9.66
C SER A 80 2.94 -15.36 9.27
N GLY A 81 3.86 -14.94 10.15
CA GLY A 81 4.75 -13.78 10.00
C GLY A 81 5.45 -13.60 8.66
N SER A 82 5.59 -12.34 8.23
CA SER A 82 6.49 -11.97 7.14
C SER A 82 7.92 -12.46 7.45
N LYS A 83 8.46 -13.34 6.62
CA LYS A 83 9.84 -13.87 6.74
C LYS A 83 10.86 -12.97 6.04
N THR A 84 10.59 -11.67 6.04
CA THR A 84 11.28 -10.70 5.19
C THR A 84 11.93 -9.62 6.03
N TRP A 85 13.18 -9.34 5.72
CA TRP A 85 13.92 -8.22 6.29
C TRP A 85 13.86 -7.01 5.36
N TYR A 86 13.36 -5.88 5.85
CA TYR A 86 13.36 -4.62 5.12
C TYR A 86 14.72 -3.95 5.22
N ALA A 87 15.31 -3.69 4.06
CA ALA A 87 16.57 -2.99 3.92
C ALA A 87 16.40 -1.48 4.12
N ASN A 88 17.37 -0.86 4.79
CA ASN A 88 17.57 0.59 4.78
C ASN A 88 19.07 0.88 4.88
N THR A 89 19.46 2.13 5.08
CA THR A 89 20.86 2.54 5.21
C THR A 89 21.50 2.25 6.58
N GLY A 90 20.84 1.45 7.43
CA GLY A 90 21.29 1.05 8.76
C GLY A 90 22.40 0.01 8.73
N SER A 91 23.09 -0.14 9.87
CA SER A 91 24.30 -0.97 9.99
C SER A 91 24.06 -2.33 10.64
N THR A 92 22.87 -2.63 11.16
CA THR A 92 22.68 -3.79 12.07
C THR A 92 21.37 -4.55 11.78
N PRO A 93 21.42 -5.59 10.93
CA PRO A 93 22.52 -6.00 10.06
C PRO A 93 22.66 -5.02 8.89
N SER A 94 23.87 -4.77 8.40
CA SER A 94 24.05 -3.93 7.23
C SER A 94 23.47 -4.64 6.00
N LEU A 95 22.44 -4.06 5.41
CA LEU A 95 21.82 -4.54 4.19
C LEU A 95 21.50 -3.33 3.31
N PRO A 96 22.36 -3.00 2.33
CA PRO A 96 22.19 -1.79 1.54
C PRO A 96 20.91 -1.88 0.70
N PRO A 97 20.08 -0.81 0.65
CA PRO A 97 18.82 -0.83 -0.08
C PRO A 97 19.00 -0.94 -1.59
N SER A 98 20.22 -0.70 -2.12
CA SER A 98 20.56 -0.89 -3.53
C SER A 98 20.36 -2.34 -4.01
N ASN A 99 20.27 -3.32 -3.10
CA ASN A 99 19.91 -4.70 -3.46
C ASN A 99 18.41 -4.86 -3.78
N ASN A 100 17.57 -3.96 -3.26
CA ASN A 100 16.12 -4.06 -3.26
C ASN A 100 15.44 -2.89 -4.01
N ILE A 101 16.19 -1.87 -4.41
CA ILE A 101 15.70 -0.74 -5.20
C ILE A 101 16.51 -0.62 -6.49
N ALA A 102 15.82 -0.45 -7.60
CA ALA A 102 16.40 0.00 -8.86
C ALA A 102 15.47 0.98 -9.56
N ILE A 103 16.03 1.89 -10.35
CA ILE A 103 15.25 2.70 -11.29
C ILE A 103 15.76 2.42 -12.70
N GLU A 104 14.88 1.91 -13.54
CA GLU A 104 15.22 1.52 -14.91
C GLU A 104 14.08 1.90 -15.84
N ASN A 105 14.40 2.64 -16.92
CA ASN A 105 13.45 3.03 -17.97
C ASN A 105 12.20 3.77 -17.43
N GLY A 106 12.38 4.73 -16.51
CA GLY A 106 11.26 5.51 -15.96
C GLY A 106 10.39 4.72 -14.96
N VAL A 107 10.92 3.63 -14.38
CA VAL A 107 10.17 2.77 -13.45
C VAL A 107 10.99 2.52 -12.20
N LEU A 108 10.43 2.92 -11.04
CA LEU A 108 10.88 2.46 -9.73
C LEU A 108 10.54 0.97 -9.57
N LYS A 109 11.57 0.17 -9.33
CA LYS A 109 11.47 -1.25 -9.01
C LYS A 109 11.75 -1.45 -7.54
N LEU A 110 10.75 -1.93 -6.81
CA LEU A 110 10.90 -2.50 -5.48
C LEU A 110 11.05 -4.01 -5.62
N ILE A 111 12.16 -4.55 -5.12
CA ILE A 111 12.60 -5.91 -5.40
C ILE A 111 12.60 -6.69 -4.09
N ALA A 112 11.68 -7.65 -3.99
CA ALA A 112 11.81 -8.72 -3.01
C ALA A 112 12.85 -9.73 -3.52
N ARG A 113 13.81 -10.09 -2.67
CA ARG A 113 14.97 -10.92 -3.05
C ARG A 113 15.13 -12.08 -2.07
N LYS A 114 15.42 -13.26 -2.60
CA LYS A 114 15.95 -14.37 -1.79
C LYS A 114 17.44 -14.16 -1.60
N GLU A 115 17.88 -14.06 -0.36
CA GLU A 115 19.30 -13.85 -0.06
C GLU A 115 20.09 -15.14 -0.18
N SER A 116 21.35 -15.02 -0.55
CA SER A 116 22.29 -16.16 -0.66
C SER A 116 22.59 -16.77 0.71
N SER A 117 22.60 -15.94 1.75
CA SER A 117 22.75 -16.34 3.15
C SER A 117 21.62 -15.69 3.97
N PRO A 118 21.03 -16.41 4.95
CA PRO A 118 20.01 -15.83 5.81
C PRO A 118 20.52 -14.60 6.55
N ILE A 119 19.69 -13.55 6.59
CA ILE A 119 19.96 -12.32 7.32
C ILE A 119 19.68 -12.57 8.80
N ALA A 120 20.69 -12.49 9.66
CA ALA A 120 20.51 -12.53 11.11
C ALA A 120 20.12 -11.14 11.63
N GLY A 121 18.94 -11.01 12.22
CA GLY A 121 18.40 -9.71 12.61
C GLY A 121 17.68 -9.75 13.96
N LYS A 122 17.72 -8.61 14.67
CA LYS A 122 16.95 -8.38 15.89
C LYS A 122 15.72 -7.54 15.58
N TYR A 123 14.56 -7.94 16.08
CA TYR A 123 13.29 -7.24 15.86
C TYR A 123 12.55 -7.05 17.19
N VAL A 124 11.67 -6.05 17.23
CA VAL A 124 10.86 -5.74 18.41
C VAL A 124 9.67 -6.69 18.44
N VAL A 125 9.44 -7.34 19.59
CA VAL A 125 8.30 -8.24 19.81
C VAL A 125 7.21 -7.61 20.67
N ASN A 126 7.54 -6.62 21.50
CA ASN A 126 6.55 -5.88 22.28
C ASN A 126 6.96 -4.40 22.40
N TRP A 127 6.16 -3.52 21.80
CA TRP A 127 6.30 -2.07 21.90
C TRP A 127 5.71 -1.47 23.19
N GLY A 128 4.91 -2.25 23.94
CA GLY A 128 4.28 -1.83 25.19
C GLY A 128 5.17 -1.93 26.44
N THR A 129 6.41 -2.40 26.31
CA THR A 129 7.40 -2.42 27.41
C THR A 129 8.39 -1.29 27.28
N ASN A 130 8.99 -0.87 28.40
CA ASN A 130 10.04 0.16 28.42
C ASN A 130 11.31 -0.37 29.12
N PRO A 131 12.38 -0.70 28.38
CA PRO A 131 12.50 -0.63 26.91
C PRO A 131 11.67 -1.70 26.18
N PRO A 132 11.37 -1.52 24.88
CA PRO A 132 10.72 -2.54 24.07
C PRO A 132 11.49 -3.87 24.09
N THR A 133 10.80 -4.98 24.29
CA THR A 133 11.44 -6.30 24.23
C THR A 133 11.74 -6.69 22.79
N LYS A 134 12.85 -7.41 22.61
CA LYS A 134 13.38 -7.78 21.30
C LYS A 134 13.68 -9.27 21.26
N ASP A 135 13.57 -9.85 20.07
CA ASP A 135 13.99 -11.20 19.77
C ASP A 135 14.94 -11.21 18.56
N SER A 136 15.56 -12.36 18.28
CA SER A 136 16.48 -12.57 17.16
C SER A 136 16.00 -13.73 16.30
N SER A 137 16.08 -13.56 14.98
CA SER A 137 15.77 -14.63 14.03
C SER A 137 16.63 -14.49 12.77
N SER A 138 16.48 -15.45 11.86
CA SER A 138 17.10 -15.46 10.54
C SER A 138 16.05 -15.31 9.44
N PHE A 139 16.28 -14.42 8.50
CA PHE A 139 15.36 -14.09 7.41
C PHE A 139 15.96 -14.52 6.07
N GLN A 140 15.22 -15.30 5.28
CA GLN A 140 15.69 -15.79 3.98
C GLN A 140 15.45 -14.80 2.84
N TYR A 141 14.62 -13.79 3.09
CA TYR A 141 14.21 -12.82 2.08
C TYR A 141 14.45 -11.40 2.57
N SER A 142 14.75 -10.52 1.62
CA SER A 142 14.82 -9.08 1.83
C SER A 142 13.83 -8.35 0.94
N SER A 143 13.43 -7.16 1.37
CA SER A 143 12.59 -6.24 0.60
C SER A 143 12.93 -4.80 1.01
N VAL A 144 12.14 -3.84 0.54
CA VAL A 144 12.29 -2.44 0.89
C VAL A 144 10.93 -1.77 1.02
N TRP A 145 10.93 -0.72 1.83
CA TRP A 145 9.80 0.17 2.05
C TRP A 145 10.27 1.58 1.72
N VAL A 146 9.53 2.27 0.87
CA VAL A 146 9.78 3.66 0.50
C VAL A 146 8.61 4.55 0.95
N ASP A 147 8.95 5.67 1.60
CA ASP A 147 8.02 6.71 2.04
C ASP A 147 8.22 7.98 1.23
N SER A 148 7.15 8.70 0.92
CA SER A 148 7.28 10.10 0.49
C SER A 148 7.81 10.96 1.63
N LYS A 149 8.66 11.94 1.30
CA LYS A 149 9.13 12.91 2.30
C LYS A 149 8.16 14.07 2.46
N GLY A 150 7.81 14.32 3.72
CA GLY A 150 6.86 15.36 4.09
C GLY A 150 5.42 14.91 3.89
N MET A 151 4.51 15.65 4.52
CA MET A 151 3.08 15.38 4.50
C MET A 151 2.42 16.09 3.33
N LEU A 152 1.78 15.33 2.45
CA LEU A 152 0.89 15.85 1.41
C LEU A 152 -0.50 16.14 2.00
N GLY A 153 -1.27 17.03 1.37
CA GLY A 153 -2.62 17.37 1.83
C GLY A 153 -3.70 16.46 1.24
N TYR A 154 -4.96 16.74 1.55
CA TYR A 154 -6.07 16.09 0.83
C TYR A 154 -6.00 16.35 -0.68
N GLY A 155 -6.34 15.34 -1.47
CA GLY A 155 -6.32 15.46 -2.93
C GLY A 155 -6.44 14.14 -3.65
N LYS A 156 -6.14 14.19 -4.95
CA LYS A 156 -6.14 13.03 -5.82
C LYS A 156 -4.75 12.39 -5.85
N TYR A 157 -4.68 11.11 -5.50
CA TYR A 157 -3.47 10.31 -5.55
C TYR A 157 -3.57 9.30 -6.69
N GLU A 158 -2.60 9.33 -7.61
CA GLU A 158 -2.56 8.43 -8.76
C GLU A 158 -1.20 7.77 -8.88
N THR A 159 -1.22 6.50 -9.25
CA THR A 159 -0.01 5.72 -9.50
C THR A 159 -0.25 4.73 -10.62
N ARG A 160 0.82 4.38 -11.35
CA ARG A 160 0.79 3.35 -12.38
C ARG A 160 1.77 2.25 -12.02
N ILE A 161 1.25 1.17 -11.45
CA ILE A 161 2.05 0.07 -10.91
C ILE A 161 1.82 -1.22 -11.69
N LYS A 162 2.91 -1.92 -12.02
CA LYS A 162 2.87 -3.30 -12.50
C LYS A 162 3.04 -4.24 -11.31
N ILE A 163 1.99 -4.98 -11.00
CA ILE A 163 1.96 -5.94 -9.90
C ILE A 163 2.71 -7.23 -10.30
N PRO A 164 3.65 -7.73 -9.46
CA PRO A 164 4.31 -9.01 -9.71
C PRO A 164 3.34 -10.18 -9.57
N THR A 165 3.52 -11.22 -10.37
CA THR A 165 2.68 -12.44 -10.35
C THR A 165 3.25 -13.56 -9.47
N THR A 166 4.36 -13.30 -8.78
CA THR A 166 5.07 -14.29 -7.96
C THR A 166 4.30 -14.58 -6.67
N LYS A 167 4.29 -15.85 -6.26
CA LYS A 167 3.68 -16.29 -5.01
C LYS A 167 4.36 -15.66 -3.80
N GLY A 168 3.60 -15.44 -2.72
CA GLY A 168 4.14 -14.94 -1.45
C GLY A 168 4.60 -13.48 -1.43
N ILE A 169 4.37 -12.71 -2.50
CA ILE A 169 4.60 -11.25 -2.48
C ILE A 169 3.28 -10.55 -2.13
N TRP A 170 3.38 -9.47 -1.37
CA TRP A 170 2.26 -8.60 -1.03
C TRP A 170 2.64 -7.15 -1.35
N PRO A 171 2.47 -6.69 -2.61
CA PRO A 171 2.66 -5.29 -2.94
C PRO A 171 1.52 -4.44 -2.36
N ALA A 172 1.87 -3.23 -1.91
CA ALA A 172 0.94 -2.27 -1.37
C ALA A 172 1.29 -0.83 -1.83
N PHE A 173 0.25 -0.03 -2.02
CA PHE A 173 0.34 1.42 -2.13
C PHE A 173 -0.76 2.04 -1.28
N TRP A 174 -0.35 2.83 -0.30
CA TRP A 174 -1.23 3.34 0.74
C TRP A 174 -0.80 4.72 1.18
N LEU A 175 -1.74 5.43 1.79
CA LEU A 175 -1.54 6.72 2.41
C LEU A 175 -1.53 6.55 3.92
N TYR A 176 -0.65 7.27 4.60
CA TYR A 176 -0.60 7.27 6.06
C TYR A 176 -0.64 8.69 6.62
N GLY A 177 -1.51 8.88 7.60
CA GLY A 177 -1.84 10.13 8.26
C GLY A 177 -0.76 10.63 9.22
N ALA A 178 -0.99 11.84 9.74
CA ALA A 178 -0.15 12.40 10.79
C ALA A 178 -0.43 11.77 12.16
N ASN A 179 -1.67 11.29 12.38
CA ASN A 179 -2.02 10.62 13.61
C ASN A 179 -1.80 9.10 13.48
N PRO A 180 -1.42 8.41 14.57
CA PRO A 180 -1.30 6.97 14.56
C PRO A 180 -2.58 6.28 14.09
N ASN A 181 -2.46 5.34 13.15
CA ASN A 181 -3.54 4.52 12.58
C ASN A 181 -4.50 5.25 11.62
N GLU A 182 -4.17 6.45 11.14
CA GLU A 182 -4.85 7.04 9.99
C GLU A 182 -4.26 6.42 8.71
N GLU A 183 -4.99 5.52 8.08
CA GLU A 183 -4.52 4.70 6.96
C GLU A 183 -5.57 4.64 5.86
N PHE A 184 -5.12 4.80 4.61
CA PHE A 184 -5.95 4.62 3.43
C PHE A 184 -5.21 3.81 2.37
N ASP A 185 -5.63 2.55 2.22
CA ASP A 185 -5.10 1.63 1.22
C ASP A 185 -5.69 1.90 -0.16
N ILE A 186 -4.86 2.43 -1.07
CA ILE A 186 -5.27 2.56 -2.48
C ILE A 186 -5.27 1.17 -3.14
N PHE A 187 -4.25 0.35 -2.85
CA PHE A 187 -4.35 -1.08 -3.08
C PHE A 187 -3.44 -1.88 -2.15
N GLU A 188 -3.89 -3.09 -1.86
CA GLU A 188 -3.12 -4.16 -1.27
C GLU A 188 -3.46 -5.48 -1.99
N MET A 189 -2.44 -6.19 -2.49
CA MET A 189 -2.68 -7.45 -3.21
C MET A 189 -1.91 -8.59 -2.56
N LYS A 190 -2.61 -9.45 -1.83
CA LYS A 190 -2.00 -10.66 -1.25
C LYS A 190 -1.81 -11.72 -2.34
N GLY A 191 -0.57 -12.10 -2.61
CA GLY A 191 -0.25 -13.21 -3.50
C GLY A 191 -0.86 -14.54 -3.02
N LYS A 192 -1.05 -15.50 -3.95
CA LYS A 192 -1.52 -16.86 -3.61
C LYS A 192 -0.47 -17.58 -2.75
N ASP A 193 -0.94 -18.32 -1.74
CA ASP A 193 -0.20 -19.02 -0.66
C ASP A 193 0.24 -18.13 0.53
N GLN A 194 -0.67 -17.99 1.51
CA GLN A 194 -0.51 -17.15 2.72
C GLN A 194 0.46 -17.70 3.78
N LEU A 195 1.05 -18.89 3.57
CA LEU A 195 1.85 -19.57 4.58
C LEU A 195 3.36 -19.28 4.49
N ASN A 196 3.83 -18.64 3.41
CA ASN A 196 5.25 -18.32 3.21
C ASN A 196 5.43 -16.99 2.44
N TYR A 197 5.25 -15.87 3.12
CA TYR A 197 5.50 -14.55 2.53
C TYR A 197 7.01 -14.34 2.27
N ILE A 198 7.31 -14.04 1.02
CA ILE A 198 8.63 -13.67 0.47
C ILE A 198 8.93 -12.20 0.73
N GLY A 199 7.89 -11.36 0.84
CA GLY A 199 8.06 -9.95 1.16
C GLY A 199 6.87 -9.10 0.77
N MET A 200 6.64 -8.06 1.57
CA MET A 200 5.79 -6.96 1.17
C MET A 200 6.68 -5.85 0.58
N CYS A 201 6.26 -5.31 -0.55
CA CYS A 201 6.97 -4.24 -1.27
C CYS A 201 6.05 -3.03 -1.21
N ILE A 202 6.52 -1.97 -0.56
CA ILE A 202 5.63 -0.90 -0.10
C ILE A 202 6.11 0.42 -0.66
N VAL A 203 5.18 1.13 -1.29
CA VAL A 203 5.27 2.58 -1.41
C VAL A 203 4.21 3.15 -0.47
N GLN A 204 4.63 3.92 0.52
CA GLN A 204 3.75 4.70 1.39
C GLN A 204 3.87 6.16 1.00
N VAL A 205 2.74 6.86 0.97
CA VAL A 205 2.72 8.30 0.84
C VAL A 205 2.20 8.89 2.15
N ILE A 206 3.00 9.75 2.77
CA ILE A 206 2.60 10.48 3.97
C ILE A 206 1.67 11.60 3.52
N ALA A 207 0.42 11.56 3.98
CA ALA A 207 -0.63 12.46 3.54
C ALA A 207 -1.57 12.80 4.70
N GLN A 208 -2.34 13.88 4.57
CA GLN A 208 -3.56 14.05 5.37
C GLN A 208 -4.59 13.05 4.84
N VAL A 209 -5.04 12.17 5.73
CA VAL A 209 -5.99 11.10 5.46
C VAL A 209 -7.26 11.33 6.29
#